data_AF-S8DVJ3-F1
#
_entry.id   AF-S8DVJ3-F1
#
_cell.length_a   1.000
_cell.length_b   1.000
_cell.length_c   1.000
_cell.angle_alpha   90.00
_cell.angle_beta   90.00
_cell.angle_gamma   90.00
#
_symmetry.space_group_name_H-M   'P 1'
#
loop_
_entity.id
_entity.type
_entity.pdbx_description
1 polymer ?
#
loop_
_entity_poly.entity_id
_entity_poly.type
_entity_poly.pdbx_seq_one_letter_code
_entity_poly.pdbx_strand_id
1 'polypeptide(L)'
;MGKKRKSIEAEAATEVKNDDTAPERPKRTLLGFKNGDGDAKINAAEPVGFRNREKVLLTCSRRISFRYRHLMLNTVSLLPHCKKDNKVESKESKGAVLNELVEFSGCSSCLFFECRKGKDLYLWMAKCPTGPSVKFLVNAVHTMEELKLTGNHLKGSRPVITFSSNFGEKPHWQLLKEMILQIFSTPKDHRKSKPYHDHVFMFSIADDHIWFRNYQISCTASGAQKLDRMDLEKMTLVEV
;
A
#
# COMPACT_ATOMS: atom_id res chain seq x y z
N MET A 1 0.24 33.44 84.14
CA MET A 1 -0.65 33.18 82.99
C MET A 1 0.14 33.57 81.75
N GLY A 2 0.48 32.73 80.76
CA GLY A 2 -0.24 31.60 80.20
C GLY A 2 -0.53 31.95 78.72
N LYS A 3 0.24 31.37 77.79
CA LYS A 3 0.11 31.38 76.30
C LYS A 3 0.69 32.62 75.58
N LYS A 4 1.37 32.52 74.43
CA LYS A 4 1.89 31.40 73.63
C LYS A 4 2.96 31.98 72.67
N ARG A 5 4.04 31.21 72.48
CA ARG A 5 5.28 31.44 71.70
C ARG A 5 5.04 31.74 70.20
N LYS A 6 5.94 32.52 69.60
CA LYS A 6 6.37 32.35 68.19
C LYS A 6 7.91 32.44 68.20
N SER A 7 8.57 31.29 68.17
CA SER A 7 10.04 31.18 68.15
C SER A 7 10.55 31.16 66.71
N ILE A 8 11.66 31.88 66.52
CA ILE A 8 12.60 31.78 65.41
C ILE A 8 13.48 30.55 65.66
N GLU A 9 13.82 29.76 64.63
CA GLU A 9 15.18 29.26 64.39
C GLU A 9 15.28 28.46 63.08
N ALA A 10 16.47 28.55 62.49
CA ALA A 10 16.94 27.86 61.28
C ALA A 10 17.52 26.47 61.62
N GLU A 11 18.06 25.80 60.60
CA GLU A 11 18.67 24.45 60.55
C GLU A 11 17.65 23.32 60.23
N ALA A 12 17.92 22.31 59.40
CA ALA A 12 19.13 21.80 58.76
C ALA A 12 18.77 21.08 57.45
N ALA A 13 19.76 20.92 56.56
CA ALA A 13 19.67 20.11 55.37
C ALA A 13 19.51 18.61 55.69
N THR A 14 18.66 17.92 54.93
CA THR A 14 18.86 16.50 54.58
C THR A 14 18.37 16.28 53.15
N GLU A 15 19.32 15.93 52.29
CA GLU A 15 19.11 15.39 50.95
C GLU A 15 18.30 14.09 51.00
N VAL A 16 17.25 13.99 50.18
CA VAL A 16 16.77 12.71 49.67
C VAL A 16 16.49 12.88 48.19
N LYS A 17 17.32 12.23 47.37
CA LYS A 17 17.13 12.06 45.93
C LYS A 17 15.80 11.36 45.67
N ASN A 18 15.00 11.91 44.76
CA ASN A 18 14.06 11.16 43.94
C ASN A 18 14.19 11.69 42.51
N ASP A 19 15.12 11.09 41.76
CA ASP A 19 15.04 11.00 40.30
C ASP A 19 13.84 10.13 39.97
N ASP A 20 12.79 10.68 39.34
CA ASP A 20 11.88 9.95 38.44
C ASP A 20 10.82 10.89 37.82
N THR A 21 11.24 12.03 37.27
CA THR A 21 10.38 12.81 36.37
C THR A 21 10.73 12.43 34.94
N ALA A 22 10.01 11.45 34.39
CA ALA A 22 10.16 11.05 32.99
C ALA A 22 10.00 12.29 32.07
N PRO A 23 10.92 12.51 31.11
CA PRO A 23 10.85 13.70 30.26
C PRO A 23 9.57 13.70 29.43
N GLU A 24 8.88 14.85 29.36
CA GLU A 24 7.64 14.99 28.60
C GLU A 24 7.85 14.56 27.14
N ARG A 25 7.00 13.61 26.70
CA ARG A 25 7.08 13.04 25.35
C ARG A 25 6.80 14.14 24.31
N PRO A 26 7.71 14.40 23.36
CA PRO A 26 7.50 15.46 22.39
C PRO A 26 6.24 15.21 21.54
N LYS A 27 5.43 16.27 21.35
CA LYS A 27 4.18 16.21 20.58
C LYS A 27 4.46 15.70 19.15
N ARG A 28 3.88 14.55 18.80
CA ARG A 28 3.99 13.98 17.44
C ARG A 28 3.21 14.83 16.45
N THR A 29 3.86 15.21 15.36
CA THR A 29 3.18 15.62 14.13
C THR A 29 3.30 14.51 13.09
N LEU A 30 2.52 14.61 12.00
CA LEU A 30 2.46 13.65 10.89
C LEU A 30 3.84 13.34 10.22
N LEU A 31 4.89 14.09 10.57
CA LEU A 31 6.23 13.98 9.99
C LEU A 31 7.36 13.78 11.03
N GLY A 32 7.06 13.57 12.33
CA GLY A 32 8.06 13.25 13.37
C GLY A 32 8.11 14.21 14.57
N PHE A 33 9.11 14.02 15.44
CA PHE A 33 9.33 14.79 16.68
C PHE A 33 10.03 16.12 16.38
N LYS A 34 9.46 17.23 16.89
CA LYS A 34 10.08 18.57 16.79
C LYS A 34 10.98 18.79 18.01
N ASN A 35 12.30 18.81 17.80
CA ASN A 35 13.24 19.32 18.81
C ASN A 35 13.43 20.83 18.58
N GLY A 36 13.44 21.60 19.66
CA GLY A 36 13.51 23.06 19.64
C GLY A 36 14.86 23.61 19.18
N ASP A 37 14.75 24.69 18.41
CA ASP A 37 15.68 25.76 18.03
C ASP A 37 17.11 25.46 17.57
N GLY A 38 17.41 25.97 16.37
CA GLY A 38 18.72 26.05 15.77
C GLY A 38 18.65 26.48 14.30
N ASP A 39 18.41 27.77 14.05
CA ASP A 39 18.54 28.38 12.73
C ASP A 39 20.00 28.27 12.24
N ALA A 40 20.25 27.34 11.32
CA ALA A 40 21.43 27.35 10.47
C ALA A 40 20.98 27.08 9.03
N LYS A 41 21.11 28.10 8.18
CA LYS A 41 20.91 28.03 6.73
C LYS A 41 21.89 27.02 6.11
N ILE A 42 21.48 25.76 6.06
CA ILE A 42 22.09 24.72 5.24
C ILE A 42 21.08 24.43 4.14
N ASN A 43 21.51 24.56 2.89
CA ASN A 43 20.72 24.30 1.69
C ASN A 43 19.77 23.10 1.91
N ALA A 44 18.48 23.38 2.01
CA ALA A 44 17.46 22.38 2.27
C ALA A 44 17.33 21.48 1.03
N ALA A 45 18.18 20.46 0.95
CA ALA A 45 17.75 19.22 0.32
C ALA A 45 16.50 18.79 1.09
N GLU A 46 15.34 18.84 0.43
CA GLU A 46 14.10 18.33 1.01
C GLU A 46 14.40 16.99 1.71
N PRO A 47 13.81 16.69 2.87
CA PRO A 47 13.95 15.36 3.43
C PRO A 47 13.53 14.41 2.31
N VAL A 48 14.45 13.55 1.87
CA VAL A 48 14.20 12.56 0.82
C VAL A 48 13.27 11.53 1.43
N GLY A 49 12.02 11.94 1.63
CA GLY A 49 10.93 11.09 2.05
C GLY A 49 10.84 10.00 0.99
N PHE A 50 10.71 8.76 1.45
CA PHE A 50 10.63 7.59 0.59
C PHE A 50 9.63 7.84 -0.56
N ARG A 51 10.17 8.13 -1.74
CA ARG A 51 9.37 8.46 -2.93
C ARG A 51 9.29 7.20 -3.77
N ASN A 52 8.26 6.41 -3.50
CA ASN A 52 7.90 5.29 -4.38
C ASN A 52 7.70 5.85 -5.80
N ARG A 53 8.49 5.37 -6.77
CA ARG A 53 8.42 5.74 -8.20
C ARG A 53 8.16 4.52 -9.09
N GLU A 54 7.38 3.58 -8.59
CA GLU A 54 7.07 2.35 -9.31
C GLU A 54 6.21 2.61 -10.55
N LYS A 55 6.59 1.99 -11.66
CA LYS A 55 5.83 1.96 -12.91
C LYS A 55 5.67 0.51 -13.31
N VAL A 56 4.43 0.10 -13.56
CA VAL A 56 4.09 -1.28 -13.84
C VAL A 56 3.76 -1.41 -15.32
N LEU A 57 4.52 -2.24 -16.06
CA LEU A 57 4.15 -2.66 -17.39
C LEU A 57 3.13 -3.78 -17.29
N LEU A 58 2.04 -3.69 -18.03
CA LEU A 58 1.05 -4.74 -18.11
C LEU A 58 0.85 -5.20 -19.55
N THR A 59 1.09 -6.48 -19.76
CA THR A 59 0.97 -7.13 -21.07
C THR A 59 0.34 -8.51 -20.96
N CYS A 60 -0.06 -9.08 -22.09
CA CYS A 60 -0.70 -10.38 -22.16
C CYS A 60 -0.21 -11.19 -23.36
N SER A 61 -0.35 -12.51 -23.27
CA SER A 61 -0.09 -13.41 -24.39
C SER A 61 -1.18 -13.26 -25.46
N ARG A 62 -0.84 -13.62 -26.70
CA ARG A 62 -1.90 -13.85 -27.71
C ARG A 62 -2.87 -14.95 -27.27
N ARG A 63 -4.08 -14.90 -27.84
CA ARG A 63 -5.19 -15.82 -27.57
C ARG A 63 -5.69 -15.83 -26.12
N ILE A 64 -5.57 -14.69 -25.42
CA ILE A 64 -6.23 -14.48 -24.14
C ILE A 64 -7.76 -14.55 -24.29
N SER A 65 -8.42 -15.28 -23.39
CA SER A 65 -9.89 -15.37 -23.33
C SER A 65 -10.52 -14.01 -23.02
N PHE A 66 -11.79 -13.84 -23.41
CA PHE A 66 -12.56 -12.64 -23.17
C PHE A 66 -12.58 -12.25 -21.68
N ARG A 67 -12.89 -13.20 -20.80
CA ARG A 67 -12.91 -12.99 -19.34
C ARG A 67 -11.58 -12.43 -18.81
N TYR A 68 -10.46 -13.04 -19.20
CA TYR A 68 -9.13 -12.62 -18.75
C TYR A 68 -8.71 -11.28 -19.35
N ARG A 69 -9.20 -10.93 -20.53
CA ARG A 69 -9.02 -9.59 -21.09
C ARG A 69 -9.75 -8.53 -20.26
N HIS A 70 -10.96 -8.81 -19.78
CA HIS A 70 -11.67 -7.90 -18.87
C HIS A 70 -10.94 -7.76 -17.53
N LEU A 71 -10.47 -8.87 -16.94
CA LEU A 71 -9.62 -8.84 -15.73
C LEU A 71 -8.38 -7.94 -15.92
N MET A 72 -7.70 -8.07 -17.05
CA MET A 72 -6.54 -7.26 -17.39
C MET A 72 -6.90 -5.76 -17.47
N LEU A 73 -8.02 -5.41 -18.10
CA LEU A 73 -8.48 -4.02 -18.19
C LEU A 73 -8.92 -3.47 -16.82
N ASN A 74 -9.52 -4.30 -15.97
CA ASN A 74 -9.85 -3.95 -14.59
C ASN A 74 -8.57 -3.61 -13.80
N THR A 75 -7.52 -4.43 -13.94
CA THR A 75 -6.21 -4.16 -13.31
C THR A 75 -5.61 -2.83 -13.75
N VAL A 76 -5.70 -2.49 -15.04
CA VAL A 76 -5.25 -1.18 -15.57
C VAL A 76 -6.10 -0.02 -15.03
N SER A 77 -7.39 -0.26 -14.76
CA SER A 77 -8.27 0.76 -14.17
C SER A 77 -7.97 0.98 -12.68
N LEU A 78 -7.61 -0.09 -11.96
CA LEU A 78 -7.25 -0.07 -10.54
C LEU A 78 -5.90 0.61 -10.30
N LEU A 79 -4.89 0.33 -11.14
CA LEU A 79 -3.52 0.82 -10.95
C LEU A 79 -3.20 2.00 -11.87
N PRO A 80 -3.18 3.25 -11.37
CA PRO A 80 -3.01 4.44 -12.22
C PRO A 80 -1.60 4.56 -12.83
N HIS A 81 -0.58 3.97 -12.20
CA HIS A 81 0.82 3.88 -12.65
C HIS A 81 1.07 2.69 -13.58
N CYS A 82 0.02 1.97 -13.98
CA CYS A 82 0.09 0.89 -14.95
C CYS A 82 0.13 1.43 -16.38
N LYS A 83 1.11 0.97 -17.17
CA LYS A 83 1.19 1.18 -18.62
C LYS A 83 0.78 -0.11 -19.32
N LYS A 84 -0.31 -0.05 -20.06
CA LYS A 84 -0.77 -1.17 -20.91
C LYS A 84 0.07 -1.20 -22.19
N ASP A 85 0.52 -2.39 -22.57
CA ASP A 85 1.25 -2.62 -23.81
C ASP A 85 0.49 -3.56 -24.77
N ASN A 86 1.03 -3.73 -25.97
CA ASN A 86 0.58 -4.67 -26.97
C ASN A 86 0.83 -6.12 -26.52
N LYS A 87 0.10 -7.04 -27.16
CA LYS A 87 0.18 -8.47 -26.85
C LYS A 87 1.51 -9.03 -27.33
N VAL A 88 2.20 -9.77 -26.48
CA VAL A 88 3.48 -10.40 -26.81
C VAL A 88 3.26 -11.69 -27.59
N GLU A 89 4.01 -11.85 -28.68
CA GLU A 89 4.18 -13.08 -29.43
C GLU A 89 5.60 -13.60 -29.28
N SER A 90 5.81 -14.56 -28.39
CA SER A 90 7.03 -15.37 -28.45
C SER A 90 6.77 -16.73 -27.85
N LYS A 91 7.12 -17.78 -28.60
CA LYS A 91 7.05 -19.17 -28.13
C LYS A 91 8.30 -19.58 -27.35
N GLU A 92 9.44 -18.93 -27.59
CA GLU A 92 10.75 -19.45 -27.18
C GLU A 92 11.52 -18.54 -26.20
N SER A 93 11.35 -17.20 -26.25
CA SER A 93 12.05 -16.30 -25.33
C SER A 93 11.15 -15.22 -24.74
N LYS A 94 10.21 -15.64 -23.89
CA LYS A 94 9.28 -14.70 -23.23
C LYS A 94 10.00 -13.78 -22.24
N GLY A 95 10.99 -14.30 -21.51
CA GLY A 95 11.70 -13.54 -20.47
C GLY A 95 12.52 -12.38 -21.04
N ALA A 96 13.35 -12.64 -22.06
CA ALA A 96 14.21 -11.61 -22.65
C ALA A 96 13.38 -10.49 -23.31
N VAL A 97 12.36 -10.88 -24.10
CA VAL A 97 11.45 -9.91 -24.74
C VAL A 97 10.71 -9.07 -23.70
N LEU A 98 10.26 -9.66 -22.59
CA LEU A 98 9.62 -8.89 -21.52
C LEU A 98 10.58 -7.91 -20.85
N ASN A 99 11.84 -8.29 -20.63
CA ASN A 99 12.84 -7.38 -20.07
C ASN A 99 13.11 -6.19 -21.01
N GLU A 100 13.27 -6.43 -22.31
CA GLU A 100 13.44 -5.39 -23.32
C GLU A 100 12.23 -4.44 -23.37
N LEU A 101 11.01 -4.97 -23.31
CA LEU A 101 9.79 -4.16 -23.30
C LEU A 101 9.68 -3.29 -22.03
N VAL A 102 10.09 -3.83 -20.88
CA VAL A 102 10.10 -3.11 -19.61
C VAL A 102 11.13 -1.99 -19.63
N GLU A 103 12.32 -2.25 -20.17
CA GLU A 103 13.39 -1.26 -20.36
C GLU A 103 12.95 -0.16 -21.33
N PHE A 104 12.40 -0.53 -22.49
CA PHE A 104 11.88 0.43 -23.48
C PHE A 104 10.74 1.29 -22.89
N SER A 105 9.88 0.70 -22.07
CA SER A 105 8.80 1.42 -21.41
C SER A 105 9.23 2.20 -20.17
N GLY A 106 10.49 2.08 -19.72
CA GLY A 106 10.99 2.67 -18.48
C GLY A 106 10.17 2.26 -17.25
N CYS A 107 9.72 1.01 -17.23
CA CYS A 107 8.96 0.42 -16.12
C CYS A 107 9.90 -0.33 -15.16
N SER A 108 9.52 -0.42 -13.89
CA SER A 108 10.30 -1.12 -12.84
C SER A 108 9.76 -2.52 -12.56
N SER A 109 8.46 -2.72 -12.80
CA SER A 109 7.77 -3.99 -12.58
C SER A 109 6.99 -4.40 -13.83
N CYS A 110 6.80 -5.70 -14.01
CA CYS A 110 6.04 -6.28 -15.11
C CYS A 110 4.96 -7.24 -14.58
N LEU A 111 3.74 -7.09 -15.11
CA LEU A 111 2.64 -8.03 -14.97
C LEU A 111 2.32 -8.62 -16.34
N PHE A 112 2.56 -9.92 -16.51
CA PHE A 112 2.32 -10.62 -17.76
C PHE A 112 1.27 -11.72 -17.60
N PHE A 113 0.14 -11.55 -18.30
CA PHE A 113 -0.97 -12.50 -18.32
C PHE A 113 -0.73 -13.55 -19.42
N GLU A 114 -0.33 -14.76 -19.03
CA GLU A 114 -0.11 -15.90 -19.92
C GLU A 114 -1.34 -16.80 -19.93
N CYS A 115 -2.07 -16.85 -21.04
CA CYS A 115 -3.17 -17.79 -21.22
C CYS A 115 -2.68 -19.05 -21.94
N ARG A 116 -2.90 -20.23 -21.33
CA ARG A 116 -2.52 -21.53 -21.89
C ARG A 116 -3.77 -22.33 -22.21
N LYS A 117 -3.79 -22.98 -23.39
CA LYS A 117 -4.92 -23.79 -23.89
C LYS A 117 -6.29 -23.07 -23.90
N GLY A 118 -6.32 -21.74 -23.78
CA GLY A 118 -7.55 -20.95 -23.69
C GLY A 118 -8.35 -21.11 -22.38
N LYS A 119 -7.83 -21.89 -21.42
CA LYS A 119 -8.52 -22.19 -20.15
C LYS A 119 -7.74 -21.66 -18.96
N ASP A 120 -6.46 -22.00 -18.87
CA ASP A 120 -5.64 -21.68 -17.71
C ASP A 120 -5.03 -20.29 -17.87
N LEU A 121 -5.10 -19.50 -16.80
CA LEU A 121 -4.44 -18.20 -16.72
C LEU A 121 -3.27 -18.28 -15.74
N TYR A 122 -2.10 -17.92 -16.22
CA TYR A 122 -0.93 -17.71 -15.39
C TYR A 122 -0.61 -16.22 -15.33
N LEU A 123 -0.35 -15.71 -14.14
CA LEU A 123 0.12 -14.36 -13.92
C LEU A 123 1.60 -14.39 -13.56
N TRP A 124 2.42 -13.80 -14.42
CA TRP A 124 3.81 -13.54 -14.12
C TRP A 124 3.96 -12.17 -13.51
N MET A 125 4.57 -12.12 -12.34
CA MET A 125 4.91 -10.90 -11.62
C MET A 125 6.42 -10.83 -11.53
N ALA A 126 7.02 -9.84 -12.20
CA ALA A 126 8.47 -9.72 -12.26
C ALA A 126 8.93 -8.29 -11.93
N LYS A 127 10.04 -8.21 -11.21
CA LYS A 127 10.85 -7.01 -11.09
C LYS A 127 11.96 -7.09 -12.13
N CYS A 128 12.03 -6.10 -13.01
CA CYS A 128 13.06 -6.06 -14.05
C CYS A 128 14.05 -4.93 -13.72
N PRO A 129 15.35 -5.07 -14.06
CA PRO A 129 15.97 -6.15 -14.85
C PRO A 129 16.51 -7.34 -14.03
N THR A 130 16.69 -7.20 -12.72
CA THR A 130 17.43 -8.16 -11.88
C THR A 130 16.58 -9.30 -11.30
N GLY A 131 15.26 -9.30 -11.50
CA GLY A 131 14.35 -10.13 -10.71
C GLY A 131 14.02 -9.47 -9.36
N PRO A 132 13.22 -10.13 -8.48
CA PRO A 132 12.67 -11.49 -8.58
C PRO A 132 11.51 -11.65 -9.57
N SER A 133 11.21 -12.90 -9.94
CA SER A 133 10.03 -13.24 -10.75
C SER A 133 9.24 -14.37 -10.10
N VAL A 134 7.91 -14.27 -10.19
CA VAL A 134 6.97 -15.20 -9.59
C VAL A 134 5.90 -15.54 -10.62
N LYS A 135 5.53 -16.82 -10.68
CA LYS A 135 4.45 -17.31 -11.52
C LYS A 135 3.30 -17.79 -10.66
N PHE A 136 2.13 -17.19 -10.82
CA PHE A 136 0.90 -17.60 -10.16
C PHE A 136 -0.02 -18.33 -11.15
N LEU A 137 -0.70 -19.37 -10.68
CA LEU A 137 -1.89 -19.89 -11.33
C LEU A 137 -3.10 -19.11 -10.79
N VAL A 138 -3.83 -18.43 -11.68
CA VAL A 138 -4.95 -17.59 -11.28
C VAL A 138 -6.25 -18.41 -11.38
N ASN A 139 -6.86 -18.68 -10.23
CA ASN A 139 -8.13 -19.38 -10.10
C ASN A 139 -9.23 -18.41 -9.64
N ALA A 140 -10.51 -18.83 -9.80
CA ALA A 140 -11.68 -18.10 -9.31
C ALA A 140 -11.72 -16.60 -9.69
N VAL A 141 -11.51 -16.32 -10.99
CA VAL A 141 -11.59 -14.95 -11.51
C VAL A 141 -13.04 -14.49 -11.61
N HIS A 142 -13.37 -13.44 -10.87
CA HIS A 142 -14.61 -12.69 -11.01
C HIS A 142 -14.29 -11.28 -11.49
N THR A 143 -14.85 -10.90 -12.63
CA THR A 143 -14.68 -9.54 -13.17
C THR A 143 -15.78 -8.60 -12.68
N MET A 144 -15.52 -7.28 -12.71
CA MET A 144 -16.49 -6.25 -12.32
C MET A 144 -17.84 -6.34 -13.06
N GLU A 145 -17.88 -6.99 -14.22
CA GLU A 145 -19.08 -7.13 -15.05
C GLU A 145 -19.92 -8.37 -14.70
N GLU A 146 -19.31 -9.35 -14.02
CA GLU A 146 -19.95 -10.65 -13.75
C GLU A 146 -20.67 -10.70 -12.41
N LEU A 147 -20.09 -10.10 -11.36
CA LEU A 147 -20.64 -10.14 -10.01
C LEU A 147 -21.37 -8.83 -9.73
N LYS A 148 -22.62 -8.91 -9.24
CA LYS A 148 -23.43 -7.75 -8.82
C LYS A 148 -22.95 -7.21 -7.47
N LEU A 149 -21.68 -6.83 -7.40
CA LEU A 149 -21.11 -6.14 -6.26
C LEU A 149 -21.69 -4.72 -6.22
N THR A 150 -22.02 -4.26 -5.01
CA THR A 150 -22.69 -2.98 -4.79
C THR A 150 -21.72 -1.85 -4.52
N GLY A 151 -20.44 -2.17 -4.27
CA GLY A 151 -19.40 -1.19 -4.02
C GLY A 151 -18.94 -0.45 -5.27
N ASN A 152 -18.48 0.78 -5.09
CA ASN A 152 -17.83 1.57 -6.12
C ASN A 152 -16.78 2.49 -5.47
N HIS A 153 -15.63 2.66 -6.10
CA HIS A 153 -14.60 3.56 -5.58
C HIS A 153 -14.03 4.46 -6.66
N LEU A 154 -13.43 5.56 -6.22
CA LEU A 154 -12.86 6.56 -7.10
C LEU A 154 -11.68 5.99 -7.89
N LYS A 155 -11.76 6.06 -9.22
CA LYS A 155 -10.67 5.66 -10.11
C LYS A 155 -9.41 6.49 -9.85
N GLY A 156 -8.29 5.82 -9.61
CA GLY A 156 -6.99 6.43 -9.31
C GLY A 156 -6.85 6.92 -7.86
N SER A 157 -7.80 6.65 -6.97
CA SER A 157 -7.58 6.81 -5.53
C SER A 157 -6.47 5.88 -5.04
N ARG A 158 -5.87 6.21 -3.91
CA ARG A 158 -4.75 5.44 -3.36
C ARG A 158 -5.30 4.33 -2.46
N PRO A 159 -5.12 3.04 -2.82
CA PRO A 159 -5.61 1.95 -1.99
C PRO A 159 -4.87 1.91 -0.65
N VAL A 160 -5.58 1.53 0.40
CA VAL A 160 -4.95 0.98 1.61
C VAL A 160 -4.69 -0.50 1.33
N ILE A 161 -3.46 -0.98 1.58
CA ILE A 161 -3.12 -2.38 1.34
C ILE A 161 -3.01 -3.08 2.68
N THR A 162 -3.77 -4.16 2.85
CA THR A 162 -3.79 -4.98 4.06
C THR A 162 -3.36 -6.40 3.74
N PHE A 163 -2.48 -6.95 4.57
CA PHE A 163 -2.00 -8.32 4.45
C PHE A 163 -2.38 -9.10 5.71
N SER A 164 -2.82 -10.35 5.54
CA SER A 164 -2.97 -11.29 6.65
C SER A 164 -1.63 -11.55 7.38
N SER A 165 -1.69 -11.93 8.65
CA SER A 165 -0.51 -12.26 9.47
C SER A 165 0.33 -13.39 8.88
N ASN A 166 -0.30 -14.31 8.14
CA ASN A 166 0.33 -15.47 7.52
C ASN A 166 1.46 -15.11 6.54
N PHE A 167 1.45 -13.91 5.97
CA PHE A 167 2.55 -13.45 5.09
C PHE A 167 3.89 -13.30 5.82
N GLY A 168 3.88 -13.24 7.17
CA GLY A 168 5.09 -13.16 7.97
C GLY A 168 5.75 -14.51 8.28
N GLU A 169 5.07 -15.64 8.05
CA GLU A 169 5.51 -16.95 8.55
C GLU A 169 6.65 -17.58 7.74
N LYS A 170 6.56 -17.56 6.41
CA LYS A 170 7.55 -18.19 5.51
C LYS A 170 8.33 -17.13 4.72
N PRO A 171 9.65 -17.30 4.48
CA PRO A 171 10.46 -16.32 3.74
C PRO A 171 9.94 -15.99 2.33
N HIS A 172 9.40 -16.98 1.62
CA HIS A 172 8.81 -16.74 0.30
C HIS A 172 7.55 -15.88 0.37
N TRP A 173 6.73 -16.02 1.42
CA TRP A 173 5.56 -15.15 1.61
C TRP A 173 5.98 -13.71 1.94
N GLN A 174 7.04 -13.53 2.70
CA GLN A 174 7.60 -12.20 2.97
C GLN A 174 8.09 -11.53 1.68
N LEU A 175 8.78 -12.26 0.80
CA LEU A 175 9.19 -11.75 -0.51
C LEU A 175 7.97 -11.35 -1.36
N LEU A 176 6.94 -12.20 -1.39
CA LEU A 176 5.72 -11.94 -2.13
C LEU A 176 4.96 -10.73 -1.60
N LYS A 177 4.90 -10.57 -0.28
CA LYS A 177 4.33 -9.39 0.38
C LYS A 177 5.01 -8.12 -0.10
N GLU A 178 6.34 -8.07 -0.11
CA GLU A 178 7.09 -6.90 -0.59
C GLU A 178 6.90 -6.64 -2.09
N MET A 179 6.89 -7.68 -2.93
CA MET A 179 6.62 -7.53 -4.36
C MET A 179 5.21 -6.98 -4.62
N ILE A 180 4.20 -7.55 -3.96
CA ILE A 180 2.79 -7.13 -4.08
C ILE A 180 2.65 -5.69 -3.56
N LEU A 181 3.26 -5.38 -2.41
CA LEU A 181 3.24 -4.03 -1.84
C LEU A 181 3.78 -3.02 -2.86
N GLN A 182 4.92 -3.27 -3.49
CA GLN A 182 5.50 -2.34 -4.46
C GLN A 182 4.66 -2.17 -5.73
N ILE A 183 4.05 -3.26 -6.23
CA ILE A 183 3.28 -3.24 -7.48
C ILE A 183 1.90 -2.61 -7.30
N PHE A 184 1.18 -3.01 -6.24
CA PHE A 184 -0.19 -2.57 -6.00
C PHE A 184 -0.26 -1.24 -5.23
N SER A 185 0.84 -0.77 -4.64
CA SER A 185 0.90 0.57 -4.07
C SER A 185 0.92 1.63 -5.15
N THR A 186 -0.09 2.50 -5.15
CA THR A 186 -0.10 3.70 -6.00
C THR A 186 0.96 4.70 -5.52
N PRO A 187 1.95 5.06 -6.36
CA PRO A 187 2.95 6.07 -6.03
C PRO A 187 2.31 7.40 -5.62
N LYS A 188 2.89 8.05 -4.61
CA LYS A 188 2.47 9.39 -4.20
C LYS A 188 2.76 10.38 -5.33
N ASP A 189 1.82 11.27 -5.60
CA ASP A 189 1.93 12.33 -6.62
C ASP A 189 2.06 11.80 -8.06
N HIS A 190 1.57 10.60 -8.33
CA HIS A 190 1.45 10.12 -9.71
C HIS A 190 0.42 10.98 -10.46
N ARG A 191 0.68 11.32 -11.73
CA ARG A 191 -0.17 12.22 -12.55
C ARG A 191 -1.66 11.85 -12.57
N LYS A 192 -1.96 10.55 -12.51
CA LYS A 192 -3.34 9.99 -12.52
C LYS A 192 -3.85 9.63 -11.11
N SER A 193 -3.03 9.79 -10.07
CA SER A 193 -3.43 9.51 -8.70
C SER A 193 -4.26 10.64 -8.13
N LYS A 194 -5.23 10.28 -7.28
CA LYS A 194 -6.03 11.22 -6.49
C LYS A 194 -5.60 11.14 -5.03
N PRO A 195 -5.73 12.25 -4.27
CA PRO A 195 -5.24 12.31 -2.89
C PRO A 195 -6.06 11.47 -1.89
N TYR A 196 -7.25 11.01 -2.29
CA TYR A 196 -8.18 10.29 -1.42
C TYR A 196 -7.87 8.80 -1.29
N HIS A 197 -8.24 8.25 -0.14
CA HIS A 197 -8.22 6.83 0.19
C HIS A 197 -9.67 6.34 0.29
N ASP A 198 -10.12 5.60 -0.71
CA ASP A 198 -11.54 5.23 -0.86
C ASP A 198 -11.76 3.72 -0.88
N HIS A 199 -10.67 2.94 -1.03
CA HIS A 199 -10.74 1.50 -1.11
C HIS A 199 -9.54 0.82 -0.46
N VAL A 200 -9.73 -0.46 -0.16
CA VAL A 200 -8.78 -1.35 0.50
C VAL A 200 -8.53 -2.56 -0.38
N PHE A 201 -7.26 -2.84 -0.65
CA PHE A 201 -6.82 -4.11 -1.22
C PHE A 201 -6.47 -5.06 -0.09
N MET A 202 -7.23 -6.14 0.02
CA MET A 202 -7.00 -7.20 0.99
C MET A 202 -6.31 -8.38 0.31
N PHE A 203 -5.16 -8.77 0.87
CA PHE A 203 -4.46 -9.99 0.52
C PHE A 203 -4.44 -10.94 1.72
N SER A 204 -5.09 -12.10 1.58
CA SER A 204 -5.12 -13.15 2.60
C SER A 204 -4.61 -14.47 2.06
N ILE A 205 -3.90 -15.23 2.89
CA ILE A 205 -3.48 -16.59 2.54
C ILE A 205 -4.46 -17.57 3.17
N ALA A 206 -5.03 -18.46 2.35
CA ALA A 206 -5.81 -19.62 2.81
C ALA A 206 -5.56 -20.79 1.86
N ASP A 207 -5.30 -21.98 2.41
CA ASP A 207 -4.99 -23.20 1.66
C ASP A 207 -3.84 -23.03 0.65
N ASP A 208 -2.77 -22.34 1.04
CA ASP A 208 -1.63 -21.95 0.18
C ASP A 208 -2.02 -21.13 -1.07
N HIS A 209 -3.24 -20.58 -1.10
CA HIS A 209 -3.70 -19.64 -2.13
C HIS A 209 -3.72 -18.22 -1.58
N ILE A 210 -3.32 -17.26 -2.42
CA ILE A 210 -3.49 -15.83 -2.13
C ILE A 210 -4.85 -15.40 -2.66
N TRP A 211 -5.72 -14.98 -1.75
CA TRP A 211 -6.99 -14.35 -2.06
C TRP A 211 -6.80 -12.84 -2.15
N PHE A 212 -7.23 -12.26 -3.27
CA PHE A 212 -7.26 -10.82 -3.48
C PHE A 212 -8.71 -10.35 -3.49
N ARG A 213 -9.01 -9.34 -2.67
CA ARG A 213 -10.32 -8.69 -2.62
C ARG A 213 -10.17 -7.18 -2.59
N ASN A 214 -11.14 -6.49 -3.18
CA ASN A 214 -11.21 -5.05 -3.23
C ASN A 214 -12.45 -4.57 -2.49
N TYR A 215 -12.28 -3.70 -1.50
CA TYR A 215 -13.37 -3.17 -0.69
C TYR A 215 -13.42 -1.66 -0.77
N GLN A 216 -14.60 -1.10 -0.98
CA GLN A 216 -14.88 0.31 -0.77
C GLN A 216 -14.98 0.60 0.72
N ILE A 217 -14.42 1.74 1.14
CA ILE A 217 -14.60 2.29 2.48
C ILE A 217 -15.89 3.10 2.48
N SER A 218 -16.96 2.52 3.02
CA SER A 218 -18.25 3.18 3.15
C SER A 218 -18.36 3.86 4.52
N CYS A 219 -18.63 5.17 4.48
CA CYS A 219 -18.93 5.96 5.66
C CYS A 219 -20.43 6.23 5.69
N THR A 220 -21.11 5.93 6.79
CA THR A 220 -22.54 6.22 6.97
C THR A 220 -22.82 7.71 7.24
N ALA A 221 -21.79 8.55 7.34
CA ALA A 221 -21.92 9.97 7.61
C ALA A 221 -22.45 10.72 6.38
N SER A 222 -23.59 11.38 6.55
CA SER A 222 -24.24 12.19 5.53
C SER A 222 -23.49 13.51 5.33
N GLY A 223 -22.77 13.66 4.22
CA GLY A 223 -22.31 14.97 3.71
C GLY A 223 -20.81 15.26 3.77
N ALA A 224 -20.41 16.38 3.15
CA ALA A 224 -19.04 16.85 2.96
C ALA A 224 -18.36 17.44 4.21
N GLN A 225 -18.76 17.02 5.42
CA GLN A 225 -18.15 17.47 6.67
C GLN A 225 -16.97 16.56 7.06
N LYS A 226 -16.03 17.10 7.83
CA LYS A 226 -14.94 16.32 8.43
C LYS A 226 -15.57 15.26 9.31
N LEU A 227 -15.21 13.99 9.10
CA LEU A 227 -15.71 12.91 9.95
C LEU A 227 -15.25 13.12 11.40
N ASP A 228 -16.20 13.04 12.32
CA ASP A 228 -15.91 12.95 13.76
C ASP A 228 -15.39 11.54 14.10
N ARG A 229 -14.64 11.42 15.20
CA ARG A 229 -14.09 10.13 15.67
C ARG A 229 -15.15 9.03 15.81
N MET A 230 -16.38 9.39 16.16
CA MET A 230 -17.49 8.43 16.30
C MET A 230 -18.00 7.91 14.96
N ASP A 231 -17.82 8.64 13.87
CA ASP A 231 -18.20 8.19 12.54
C ASP A 231 -17.14 7.26 11.93
N LEU A 232 -15.88 7.37 12.37
CA LEU A 232 -14.83 6.42 11.98
C LEU A 232 -15.12 5.01 12.51
N GLU A 233 -15.69 4.89 13.71
CA GLU A 233 -16.05 3.59 14.30
C GLU A 233 -17.19 2.88 13.54
N LYS A 234 -17.95 3.62 12.72
CA LYS A 234 -19.05 3.10 11.90
C LYS A 234 -18.64 2.82 10.46
N MET A 235 -17.36 2.93 10.11
CA MET A 235 -16.90 2.60 8.76
C MET A 235 -17.16 1.13 8.45
N THR A 236 -17.75 0.89 7.28
CA THR A 236 -18.01 -0.46 6.78
C THR A 236 -17.27 -0.68 5.48
N LEU A 237 -16.91 -1.94 5.22
CA LEU A 237 -16.25 -2.35 3.98
C LEU A 237 -17.27 -3.04 3.09
N VAL A 238 -17.44 -2.53 1.87
CA VAL A 238 -18.35 -3.09 0.86
C VAL A 238 -17.51 -3.61 -0.30
N GLU A 239 -17.71 -4.86 -0.72
CA GLU A 239 -16.92 -5.46 -1.81
C GLU A 239 -17.27 -4.81 -3.17
N VAL A 240 -16.23 -4.61 -4.01
CA VAL A 240 -16.27 -3.89 -5.30
C VAL A 240 -15.81 -4.78 -6.45
#